data_AF-A0AAX6BFY1-F1
#
_entry.id   AF-A0AAX6BFY1-F1
#
_cell.length_a   1.000
_cell.length_b   1.000
_cell.length_c   1.000
_cell.angle_alpha   90.00
_cell.angle_beta   90.00
_cell.angle_gamma   90.00
#
_symmetry.space_group_name_H-M   'P 1'
#
loop_
_entity.id
_entity.type
_entity.pdbx_description
1 polymer ?
#
loop_
_entity_poly.entity_id
_entity_poly.type
_entity_poly.pdbx_seq_one_letter_code
_entity_poly.pdbx_strand_id
1 'polypeptide(L)'
;MKILINVFAILIFISSLVAGKMYWNHQLDKQFESKPTRVSAAETEKDMQTETKNLPESIVKKLETAKKTGNPVKLVVVGSAPEKDIKTWGSLLKEKVENTYGKDLINVELYEYKQMNTLQFVKTKTYEEITKAKPDILLFEPFLLNDNGVVGIDNTLENLDVVMKHIEAENKNLVTIFQPSAPVYQAKNYPNDVKALEDFSKENGYEFVNHWKSWPDYNSKEITEYLTDVPGQPNEKGEQVWAGFLIHYFTNN
;
A
#
# COMPACT_ATOMS: atom_id res chain seq x y z
N MET A 1 70.36 -5.36 0.96
CA MET A 1 69.68 -6.30 0.04
C MET A 1 68.28 -6.70 0.49
N LYS A 2 68.04 -7.15 1.74
CA LYS A 2 66.70 -7.60 2.20
C LYS A 2 65.59 -6.54 2.08
N ILE A 3 65.88 -5.27 2.38
CA ILE A 3 64.91 -4.17 2.29
C ILE A 3 64.50 -3.88 0.84
N LEU A 4 65.45 -3.90 -0.11
CA LEU A 4 65.18 -3.71 -1.54
C LEU A 4 64.30 -4.84 -2.10
N ILE A 5 64.55 -6.09 -1.70
CA ILE A 5 63.74 -7.26 -2.12
C ILE A 5 62.30 -7.12 -1.62
N ASN A 6 62.11 -6.65 -0.38
CA ASN A 6 60.76 -6.46 0.19
C ASN A 6 60.00 -5.32 -0.50
N VAL A 7 60.68 -4.23 -0.87
CA VAL A 7 60.06 -3.12 -1.63
C VAL A 7 59.63 -3.58 -3.02
N PHE A 8 60.46 -4.37 -3.71
CA PHE A 8 60.07 -4.95 -5.00
C PHE A 8 58.90 -5.94 -4.89
N ALA A 9 58.87 -6.76 -3.84
CA ALA A 9 57.76 -7.68 -3.61
C ALA A 9 56.42 -6.94 -3.37
N ILE A 10 56.44 -5.83 -2.63
CA ILE A 10 55.27 -4.99 -2.39
C ILE A 10 54.78 -4.34 -3.69
N LEU A 11 55.69 -3.85 -4.54
CA LEU A 11 55.33 -3.24 -5.82
C LEU A 11 54.68 -4.25 -6.78
N ILE A 12 55.19 -5.49 -6.81
CA ILE A 12 54.59 -6.58 -7.62
C ILE A 12 53.22 -7.00 -7.08
N PHE A 13 53.04 -6.97 -5.76
CA PHE A 13 51.75 -7.28 -5.14
C PHE A 13 50.70 -6.20 -5.42
N ILE A 14 51.06 -4.92 -5.37
CA ILE A 14 50.15 -3.83 -5.69
C ILE A 14 49.77 -3.86 -7.19
N SER A 15 50.74 -4.13 -8.07
CA SER A 15 50.45 -4.20 -9.52
C SER A 15 49.55 -5.38 -9.88
N SER A 16 49.68 -6.54 -9.22
CA SER A 16 48.79 -7.68 -9.44
C SER A 16 47.38 -7.43 -8.92
N LEU A 17 47.21 -6.70 -7.81
CA LEU A 17 45.89 -6.28 -7.33
C LEU A 17 45.21 -5.30 -8.29
N VAL A 18 45.95 -4.33 -8.84
CA VAL A 18 45.42 -3.36 -9.81
C VAL A 18 45.05 -4.04 -11.13
N ALA A 19 45.92 -4.91 -11.64
CA ALA A 19 45.65 -5.69 -12.85
C ALA A 19 44.46 -6.65 -12.66
N GLY A 20 44.37 -7.28 -11.48
CA GLY A 20 43.23 -8.12 -11.11
C GLY A 20 41.92 -7.35 -11.06
N LYS A 21 41.92 -6.14 -10.46
CA LYS A 21 40.74 -5.26 -10.43
C LYS A 21 40.33 -4.80 -11.83
N MET A 22 41.29 -4.43 -12.68
CA MET A 22 41.01 -4.05 -14.08
C MET A 22 40.46 -5.24 -14.88
N TYR A 23 41.03 -6.43 -14.70
CA TYR A 23 40.58 -7.64 -15.39
C TYR A 23 39.16 -8.04 -14.96
N TRP A 24 38.86 -7.97 -13.66
CA TRP A 24 37.51 -8.21 -13.14
C TRP A 24 36.49 -7.16 -13.62
N ASN A 25 36.83 -5.87 -13.61
CA ASN A 25 35.96 -4.83 -14.14
C ASN A 25 35.67 -5.01 -15.64
N HIS A 26 36.69 -5.38 -16.43
CA HIS A 26 36.53 -5.62 -17.85
C HIS A 26 35.74 -6.91 -18.16
N GLN A 27 35.77 -7.91 -17.27
CA GLN A 27 34.90 -9.10 -17.38
C GLN A 27 33.45 -8.77 -17.02
N LEU A 28 33.21 -7.90 -16.03
CA LEU A 28 31.87 -7.41 -15.72
C LEU A 28 31.29 -6.64 -16.92
N ASP A 29 32.05 -5.73 -17.53
CA ASP A 29 31.61 -4.97 -18.71
C ASP A 29 31.21 -5.87 -19.89
N LYS A 30 31.91 -7.00 -20.09
CA LYS A 30 31.57 -7.99 -21.13
C LYS A 30 30.40 -8.89 -20.77
N GLN A 31 30.15 -9.14 -19.49
CA GLN A 31 29.00 -9.92 -19.02
C GLN A 31 27.70 -9.10 -19.06
N PHE A 32 27.81 -7.76 -19.06
CA PHE A 32 26.70 -6.82 -19.29
C PHE A 32 26.49 -6.44 -20.76
N GLU A 33 27.21 -7.04 -21.72
CA GLU A 33 26.89 -6.98 -23.16
C GLU A 33 25.74 -7.92 -23.58
N SER A 34 24.90 -8.39 -22.65
CA SER A 34 23.52 -8.70 -23.04
C SER A 34 22.86 -7.35 -23.32
N LYS A 35 22.58 -7.07 -24.61
CA LYS A 35 21.85 -5.88 -25.06
C LYS A 35 20.80 -5.52 -24.01
N PRO A 36 20.80 -4.31 -23.42
CA PRO A 36 19.59 -3.85 -22.78
C PRO A 36 18.53 -3.93 -23.87
N THR A 37 17.52 -4.78 -23.69
CA THR A 37 16.26 -4.60 -24.39
C THR A 37 15.90 -3.16 -24.10
N ARG A 38 16.01 -2.31 -25.12
CA ARG A 38 15.54 -0.94 -25.05
C ARG A 38 14.04 -1.09 -24.89
N VAL A 39 13.57 -1.21 -23.65
CA VAL A 39 12.15 -1.06 -23.33
C VAL A 39 11.83 0.30 -23.89
N SER A 40 11.09 0.30 -24.99
CA SER A 40 10.76 1.54 -25.66
C SER A 40 10.04 2.40 -24.64
N ALA A 41 10.33 3.70 -24.56
CA ALA A 41 9.54 4.61 -23.74
C ALA A 41 8.03 4.46 -24.05
N ALA A 42 7.70 4.08 -25.29
CA ALA A 42 6.33 3.77 -25.73
C ALA A 42 5.77 2.43 -25.18
N GLU A 43 6.59 1.44 -24.84
CA GLU A 43 6.14 0.21 -24.15
C GLU A 43 5.87 0.51 -22.67
N THR A 44 6.76 1.22 -21.98
CA THR A 44 6.58 1.60 -20.56
C THR A 44 5.46 2.62 -20.34
N GLU A 45 5.14 3.44 -21.34
CA GLU A 45 4.04 4.41 -21.27
C GLU A 45 2.68 3.76 -21.56
N LYS A 46 2.65 2.74 -22.42
CA LYS A 46 1.46 1.92 -22.71
C LYS A 46 1.11 0.97 -21.56
N ASP A 47 2.11 0.42 -20.87
CA ASP A 47 1.90 -0.42 -19.68
C ASP A 47 1.29 0.40 -18.53
N MET A 48 1.81 1.60 -18.24
CA MET A 48 1.28 2.43 -17.15
C MET A 48 -0.17 2.87 -17.37
N GLN A 49 -0.58 3.21 -18.61
CA GLN A 49 -1.99 3.50 -18.92
C GLN A 49 -2.91 2.29 -18.70
N THR A 50 -2.38 1.09 -18.93
CA THR A 50 -3.14 -0.16 -18.72
C THR A 50 -3.24 -0.47 -17.23
N GLU A 51 -2.13 -0.38 -16.49
CA GLU A 51 -2.07 -0.68 -15.06
C GLU A 51 -2.89 0.31 -14.22
N THR A 52 -2.96 1.57 -14.63
CA THR A 52 -3.65 2.63 -13.86
C THR A 52 -5.11 2.85 -14.28
N LYS A 53 -5.65 2.03 -15.18
CA LYS A 53 -6.99 2.21 -15.78
C LYS A 53 -8.13 2.33 -14.75
N ASN A 54 -8.00 1.66 -13.61
CA ASN A 54 -9.02 1.63 -12.57
C ASN A 54 -8.87 2.77 -11.54
N LEU A 55 -7.79 3.55 -11.62
CA LEU A 55 -7.49 4.61 -10.67
C LEU A 55 -8.18 5.93 -11.06
N PRO A 56 -8.59 6.75 -10.07
CA PRO A 56 -9.02 8.12 -10.29
C PRO A 56 -7.95 8.95 -11.00
N GLU A 57 -8.38 9.89 -11.85
CA GLU A 57 -7.47 10.76 -12.60
C GLU A 57 -6.48 11.52 -11.70
N SER A 58 -6.89 11.87 -10.48
CA SER A 58 -6.06 12.55 -9.49
C SER A 58 -4.83 11.73 -9.10
N ILE A 59 -4.99 10.41 -8.99
CA ILE A 59 -3.90 9.46 -8.68
C ILE A 59 -3.02 9.24 -9.90
N VAL A 60 -3.62 9.09 -11.09
CA VAL A 60 -2.86 8.92 -12.34
C VAL A 60 -1.93 10.13 -12.56
N LYS A 61 -2.42 11.36 -12.35
CA LYS A 61 -1.60 12.59 -12.44
C LYS A 61 -0.44 12.61 -11.44
N LYS A 62 -0.63 12.09 -10.23
CA LYS A 62 0.46 11.96 -9.23
C LYS A 62 1.53 10.98 -9.71
N LEU A 63 1.15 9.82 -10.24
CA LEU A 63 2.08 8.84 -10.80
C LEU A 63 2.84 9.38 -12.02
N GLU A 64 2.17 10.09 -12.92
CA GLU A 64 2.83 10.76 -14.05
C GLU A 64 3.84 11.81 -13.59
N THR A 65 3.51 12.57 -12.53
CA THR A 65 4.41 13.56 -11.95
C THR A 65 5.61 12.90 -11.29
N ALA A 66 5.40 11.82 -10.56
CA ALA A 66 6.47 11.02 -9.96
C ALA A 66 7.44 10.49 -11.03
N LYS A 67 6.92 9.94 -12.13
CA LYS A 67 7.71 9.47 -13.26
C LYS A 67 8.57 10.57 -13.91
N LYS A 68 8.03 11.79 -14.02
CA LYS A 68 8.75 12.95 -14.59
C LYS A 68 9.82 13.51 -13.64
N THR A 69 9.56 13.49 -12.34
CA THR A 69 10.40 14.14 -11.32
C THR A 69 11.40 13.19 -10.65
N GLY A 70 11.16 11.88 -10.71
CA GLY A 70 11.94 10.87 -9.99
C GLY A 70 11.62 10.80 -8.49
N ASN A 71 10.57 11.48 -8.02
CA ASN A 71 10.12 11.43 -6.63
C ASN A 71 8.96 10.42 -6.54
N PRO A 72 9.11 9.28 -5.84
CA PRO A 72 8.06 8.27 -5.75
C PRO A 72 6.80 8.82 -5.09
N VAL A 73 5.62 8.42 -5.58
CA VAL A 73 4.35 8.63 -4.90
C VAL A 73 4.36 7.87 -3.58
N LYS A 74 3.99 8.52 -2.48
CA LYS A 74 3.79 7.83 -1.20
C LYS A 74 2.34 7.41 -1.03
N LEU A 75 2.08 6.10 -1.06
CA LEU A 75 0.81 5.48 -0.68
C LEU A 75 0.88 5.04 0.78
N VAL A 76 0.07 5.64 1.65
CA VAL A 76 -0.10 5.18 3.02
C VAL A 76 -1.38 4.36 3.11
N VAL A 77 -1.28 3.15 3.64
CA VAL A 77 -2.40 2.24 3.90
C VAL A 77 -2.62 2.16 5.40
N VAL A 78 -3.84 2.44 5.84
CA VAL A 78 -4.25 2.43 7.24
C VAL A 78 -5.44 1.51 7.41
N GLY A 79 -5.40 0.65 8.42
CA GLY A 79 -6.54 -0.21 8.71
C GLY A 79 -6.34 -1.17 9.88
N SER A 80 -7.36 -1.99 10.10
CA SER A 80 -7.34 -3.04 11.10
C SER A 80 -6.39 -4.18 10.71
N ALA A 81 -5.71 -4.73 11.71
CA ALA A 81 -4.93 -5.96 11.61
C ALA A 81 -5.66 -7.13 12.29
N PRO A 82 -5.59 -8.36 11.75
CA PRO A 82 -6.03 -9.55 12.45
C PRO A 82 -5.26 -9.77 13.76
N GLU A 83 -5.92 -10.41 14.73
CA GLU A 83 -5.25 -10.87 15.96
C GLU A 83 -4.15 -11.88 15.67
N LYS A 84 -4.45 -12.83 14.79
CA LYS A 84 -3.50 -13.84 14.34
C LYS A 84 -2.47 -13.19 13.43
N ASP A 85 -1.22 -13.64 13.58
CA ASP A 85 -0.13 -13.21 12.72
C ASP A 85 -0.22 -13.93 11.36
N ILE A 86 -1.00 -13.34 10.45
CA ILE A 86 -1.18 -13.78 9.07
C ILE A 86 -0.82 -12.64 8.13
N LYS A 87 -0.54 -12.97 6.87
CA LYS A 87 -0.29 -11.95 5.85
C LYS A 87 -1.57 -11.19 5.54
N THR A 88 -1.61 -9.91 5.91
CA THR A 88 -2.78 -9.03 5.77
C THR A 88 -3.04 -8.62 4.33
N TRP A 89 -4.25 -8.16 4.05
CA TRP A 89 -4.62 -7.53 2.79
C TRP A 89 -3.72 -6.34 2.46
N GLY A 90 -3.31 -5.55 3.47
CA GLY A 90 -2.41 -4.41 3.33
C GLY A 90 -1.01 -4.85 2.90
N SER A 91 -0.49 -5.91 3.53
CA SER A 91 0.79 -6.53 3.18
C SER A 91 0.79 -7.12 1.76
N LEU A 92 -0.28 -7.80 1.36
CA LEU A 92 -0.46 -8.34 0.01
C LEU A 92 -0.55 -7.22 -1.04
N LEU A 93 -1.32 -6.17 -0.75
CA LEU A 93 -1.45 -5.00 -1.62
C LEU A 93 -0.11 -4.32 -1.82
N LYS A 94 0.62 -4.04 -0.73
CA LYS A 94 1.95 -3.42 -0.77
C LYS A 94 2.89 -4.16 -1.71
N GLU A 95 3.04 -5.47 -1.50
CA GLU A 95 3.94 -6.28 -2.33
C GLU A 95 3.56 -6.18 -3.81
N LYS A 96 2.27 -6.31 -4.13
CA LYS A 96 1.83 -6.31 -5.52
C LYS A 96 1.93 -4.94 -6.18
N VAL A 97 1.61 -3.86 -5.49
CA VAL A 97 1.75 -2.48 -5.99
C VAL A 97 3.22 -2.16 -6.24
N GLU A 98 4.10 -2.43 -5.27
CA GLU A 98 5.54 -2.17 -5.41
C GLU A 98 6.18 -3.06 -6.50
N ASN A 99 5.71 -4.29 -6.68
CA ASN A 99 6.19 -5.17 -7.76
C ASN A 99 5.70 -4.73 -9.14
N THR A 100 4.50 -4.14 -9.24
CA THR A 100 3.92 -3.70 -10.52
C THR A 100 4.60 -2.42 -10.99
N TYR A 101 4.68 -1.41 -10.12
CA TYR A 101 5.15 -0.08 -10.50
C TYR A 101 6.63 0.17 -10.22
N GLY A 102 7.24 -0.64 -9.35
CA GLY A 102 8.57 -0.38 -8.81
C GLY A 102 8.56 0.66 -7.68
N LYS A 103 9.45 0.46 -6.70
CA LYS A 103 9.59 1.35 -5.53
C LYS A 103 10.05 2.77 -5.86
N ASP A 104 10.64 2.95 -7.05
CA ASP A 104 11.09 4.24 -7.55
C ASP A 104 9.91 5.08 -8.09
N LEU A 105 8.75 4.47 -8.36
CA LEU A 105 7.54 5.17 -8.80
C LEU A 105 6.51 5.31 -7.67
N ILE A 106 6.34 4.26 -6.86
CA ILE A 106 5.42 4.26 -5.72
C ILE A 106 6.02 3.52 -4.53
N ASN A 107 5.97 4.16 -3.37
CA ASN A 107 6.37 3.56 -2.10
C ASN A 107 5.13 3.37 -1.23
N VAL A 108 4.95 2.17 -0.67
CA VAL A 108 3.79 1.86 0.18
C VAL A 108 4.22 1.77 1.64
N GLU A 109 3.62 2.57 2.51
CA GLU A 109 3.77 2.48 3.97
C GLU A 109 2.49 1.90 4.59
N LEU A 110 2.63 0.99 5.56
CA LEU A 110 1.51 0.32 6.22
C LEU A 110 1.42 0.75 7.68
N TYR A 111 0.21 1.12 8.12
CA TYR A 111 -0.14 1.41 9.50
C TYR A 111 -1.34 0.55 9.88
N GLU A 112 -1.05 -0.66 10.38
CA GLU A 112 -2.07 -1.66 10.70
C GLU A 112 -2.19 -1.83 12.22
N TYR A 113 -3.41 -1.78 12.75
CA TYR A 113 -3.65 -1.76 14.18
C TYR A 113 -4.60 -2.88 14.61
N LYS A 114 -4.22 -3.64 15.65
CA LYS A 114 -5.08 -4.65 16.27
C LYS A 114 -6.06 -3.97 17.23
N GLN A 115 -7.34 -4.33 17.15
CA GLN A 115 -8.42 -3.86 18.05
C GLN A 115 -8.62 -2.34 18.13
N MET A 116 -8.02 -1.56 17.23
CA MET A 116 -8.20 -0.11 17.19
C MET A 116 -9.60 0.23 16.72
N ASN A 117 -10.28 1.14 17.40
CA ASN A 117 -11.51 1.78 16.93
C ASN A 117 -11.27 3.28 16.66
N THR A 118 -12.17 3.95 15.94
CA THR A 118 -11.97 5.36 15.56
C THR A 118 -11.88 6.30 16.76
N LEU A 119 -12.63 6.02 17.84
CA LEU A 119 -12.60 6.82 19.06
C LEU A 119 -11.23 6.76 19.74
N GLN A 120 -10.62 5.58 19.80
CA GLN A 120 -9.26 5.41 20.29
C GLN A 120 -8.28 6.14 19.37
N PHE A 121 -8.37 5.94 18.06
CA PHE A 121 -7.48 6.55 17.06
C PHE A 121 -7.42 8.08 17.18
N VAL A 122 -8.57 8.72 17.45
CA VAL A 122 -8.66 10.15 17.77
C VAL A 122 -8.07 10.47 19.15
N LYS A 123 -8.52 9.79 20.21
CA LYS A 123 -8.13 10.11 21.59
C LYS A 123 -6.64 9.95 21.86
N THR A 124 -6.01 8.95 21.25
CA THR A 124 -4.57 8.69 21.36
C THR A 124 -3.75 9.51 20.37
N LYS A 125 -4.43 10.27 19.47
CA LYS A 125 -3.81 11.03 18.38
C LYS A 125 -2.94 10.18 17.45
N THR A 126 -3.29 8.90 17.29
CA THR A 126 -2.51 7.99 16.45
C THR A 126 -2.50 8.44 14.98
N TYR A 127 -3.51 9.19 14.53
CA TYR A 127 -3.52 9.85 13.22
C TYR A 127 -2.33 10.79 12.95
N GLU A 128 -1.61 11.26 13.98
CA GLU A 128 -0.38 12.04 13.81
C GLU A 128 0.73 11.24 13.10
N GLU A 129 0.72 9.91 13.21
CA GLU A 129 1.66 9.05 12.46
C GLU A 129 1.44 9.21 10.95
N ILE A 130 0.19 9.25 10.52
CA ILE A 130 -0.20 9.45 9.12
C ILE A 130 0.16 10.86 8.65
N THR A 131 -0.07 11.85 9.50
CA THR A 131 0.28 13.25 9.22
C THR A 131 1.80 13.39 9.03
N LYS A 132 2.60 12.78 9.91
CA LYS A 132 4.08 12.75 9.81
C LYS A 132 4.57 12.02 8.56
N ALA A 133 3.87 10.97 8.14
CA ALA A 133 4.21 10.22 6.93
C ALA A 133 4.07 11.06 5.65
N LYS A 134 3.20 12.09 5.65
CA LYS A 134 2.90 12.97 4.51
C LYS A 134 2.56 12.20 3.23
N PRO A 135 1.48 11.39 3.25
CA PRO A 135 1.06 10.63 2.07
C PRO A 135 0.72 11.51 0.88
N ASP A 136 0.98 11.03 -0.32
CA ASP A 136 0.34 11.56 -1.52
C ASP A 136 -1.07 10.99 -1.69
N ILE A 137 -1.24 9.72 -1.25
CA ILE A 137 -2.46 8.95 -1.30
C ILE A 137 -2.64 8.25 0.05
N LEU A 138 -3.83 8.33 0.63
CA LEU A 138 -4.23 7.61 1.84
C LEU A 138 -5.32 6.60 1.48
N LEU A 139 -5.05 5.30 1.63
CA LEU A 139 -6.07 4.26 1.65
C LEU A 139 -6.43 3.96 3.09
N PHE A 140 -7.66 4.26 3.51
CA PHE A 140 -8.08 4.14 4.90
C PHE A 140 -9.29 3.21 5.04
N GLU A 141 -9.09 2.12 5.76
CA GLU A 141 -10.13 1.27 6.33
C GLU A 141 -10.40 1.74 7.78
N PRO A 142 -11.51 2.43 8.08
CA PRO A 142 -11.68 3.18 9.31
C PRO A 142 -12.20 2.33 10.48
N PHE A 143 -11.75 1.08 10.58
CA PHE A 143 -12.03 0.16 11.68
C PHE A 143 -13.52 -0.12 11.92
N LEU A 144 -14.36 -0.09 10.87
CA LEU A 144 -15.82 -0.26 11.01
C LEU A 144 -16.20 -1.52 11.80
N LEU A 145 -15.44 -2.61 11.66
CA LEU A 145 -15.69 -3.84 12.41
C LEU A 145 -15.50 -3.65 13.94
N ASN A 146 -14.49 -2.90 14.35
CA ASN A 146 -14.20 -2.62 15.76
C ASN A 146 -15.12 -1.52 16.34
N ASP A 147 -15.64 -0.65 15.48
CA ASP A 147 -16.62 0.38 15.84
C ASP A 147 -18.04 -0.19 15.99
N ASN A 148 -18.36 -1.28 15.28
CA ASN A 148 -19.68 -1.90 15.26
C ASN A 148 -20.13 -2.34 16.67
N GLY A 149 -21.23 -1.77 17.14
CA GLY A 149 -21.79 -2.04 18.47
C GLY A 149 -21.00 -1.42 19.64
N VAL A 150 -19.94 -0.67 19.37
CA VAL A 150 -19.07 -0.04 20.39
C VAL A 150 -19.07 1.48 20.27
N VAL A 151 -18.69 2.00 19.09
CA VAL A 151 -18.64 3.44 18.81
C VAL A 151 -19.95 3.89 18.14
N GLY A 152 -20.46 3.08 17.20
CA GLY A 152 -21.64 3.38 16.39
C GLY A 152 -21.32 4.36 15.25
N ILE A 153 -22.00 4.18 14.12
CA ILE A 153 -21.65 4.82 12.85
C ILE A 153 -21.63 6.35 12.91
N ASP A 154 -22.58 7.00 13.59
CA ASP A 154 -22.60 8.47 13.68
C ASP A 154 -21.31 9.01 14.32
N ASN A 155 -20.89 8.39 15.44
CA ASN A 155 -19.65 8.76 16.13
C ASN A 155 -18.41 8.36 15.31
N THR A 156 -18.46 7.25 14.57
CA THR A 156 -17.39 6.86 13.64
C THR A 156 -17.15 7.97 12.62
N LEU A 157 -18.20 8.49 12.00
CA LEU A 157 -18.10 9.55 10.99
C LEU A 157 -17.63 10.88 11.61
N GLU A 158 -18.09 11.24 12.81
CA GLU A 158 -17.57 12.41 13.54
C GLU A 158 -16.07 12.27 13.86
N ASN A 159 -15.63 11.09 14.30
CA ASN A 159 -14.21 10.83 14.56
C ASN A 159 -13.39 10.95 13.27
N LEU A 160 -13.90 10.44 12.14
CA LEU A 160 -13.23 10.56 10.85
C LEU A 160 -13.12 12.01 10.39
N ASP A 161 -14.18 12.81 10.55
CA ASP A 161 -14.13 14.24 10.25
C ASP A 161 -13.04 14.96 11.06
N VAL A 162 -12.90 14.65 12.36
CA VAL A 162 -11.82 15.19 13.20
C VAL A 162 -10.45 14.75 12.69
N VAL A 163 -10.25 13.46 12.42
CA VAL A 163 -8.99 12.91 11.90
C VAL A 163 -8.59 13.58 10.58
N MET A 164 -9.52 13.64 9.63
CA MET A 164 -9.25 14.15 8.29
C MET A 164 -8.97 15.64 8.29
N LYS A 165 -9.69 16.44 9.11
CA LYS A 165 -9.38 17.86 9.30
C LYS A 165 -7.94 18.09 9.76
N HIS A 166 -7.43 17.26 10.65
CA HIS A 166 -6.04 17.36 11.10
C HIS A 166 -5.04 16.98 10.01
N ILE A 167 -5.27 15.87 9.30
CA ILE A 167 -4.37 15.41 8.24
C ILE A 167 -4.32 16.43 7.08
N GLU A 168 -5.48 16.93 6.63
CA GLU A 168 -5.59 17.83 5.48
C GLU A 168 -5.13 19.26 5.78
N ALA A 169 -5.19 19.69 7.04
CA ALA A 169 -4.62 20.97 7.45
C ALA A 169 -3.11 21.05 7.15
N GLU A 170 -2.41 19.92 7.26
CA GLU A 170 -0.98 19.80 6.95
C GLU A 170 -0.70 19.32 5.52
N ASN A 171 -1.67 18.67 4.87
CA ASN A 171 -1.50 18.07 3.55
C ASN A 171 -2.72 18.29 2.64
N LYS A 172 -2.79 19.48 2.05
CA LYS A 172 -3.92 19.90 1.20
C LYS A 172 -4.03 19.18 -0.15
N ASN A 173 -2.98 18.47 -0.56
CA ASN A 173 -2.93 17.77 -1.85
C ASN A 173 -3.14 16.26 -1.69
N LEU A 174 -3.51 15.79 -0.49
CA LEU A 174 -3.79 14.40 -0.22
C LEU A 174 -5.00 13.92 -1.04
N VAL A 175 -4.88 12.75 -1.66
CA VAL A 175 -6.04 12.01 -2.17
C VAL A 175 -6.37 10.90 -1.17
N THR A 176 -7.56 10.97 -0.59
CA THR A 176 -8.05 9.97 0.36
C THR A 176 -9.02 9.01 -0.32
N ILE A 177 -8.83 7.72 -0.06
CA ILE A 177 -9.69 6.62 -0.49
C ILE A 177 -10.17 5.88 0.76
N PHE A 178 -11.47 5.90 1.02
CA PHE A 178 -12.07 5.09 2.06
C PHE A 178 -12.51 3.72 1.51
N GLN A 179 -12.43 2.71 2.38
CA GLN A 179 -13.03 1.39 2.17
C GLN A 179 -13.65 0.88 3.47
N PRO A 180 -14.67 0.01 3.42
CA PRO A 180 -15.18 -0.62 4.64
C PRO A 180 -14.23 -1.71 5.16
N SER A 181 -14.45 -2.18 6.39
CA SER A 181 -13.85 -3.45 6.84
C SER A 181 -14.52 -4.66 6.18
N ALA A 182 -14.01 -5.86 6.43
CA ALA A 182 -14.58 -7.12 5.93
C ALA A 182 -16.07 -7.32 6.26
N PRO A 183 -16.81 -8.03 5.38
CA PRO A 183 -18.22 -8.37 5.59
C PRO A 183 -18.44 -9.30 6.79
N VAL A 184 -19.59 -9.11 7.45
CA VAL A 184 -20.02 -9.93 8.60
C VAL A 184 -21.18 -10.82 8.17
N TYR A 185 -21.03 -12.14 8.35
CA TYR A 185 -22.06 -13.13 8.00
C TYR A 185 -23.41 -12.81 8.67
N GLN A 186 -24.47 -12.72 7.85
CA GLN A 186 -25.86 -12.44 8.23
C GLN A 186 -26.09 -11.13 9.01
N ALA A 187 -25.16 -10.18 8.99
CA ALA A 187 -25.35 -8.91 9.67
C ALA A 187 -26.53 -8.12 9.08
N LYS A 188 -27.42 -7.61 9.95
CA LYS A 188 -28.60 -6.86 9.53
C LYS A 188 -28.36 -5.35 9.44
N ASN A 189 -27.62 -4.79 10.39
CA ASN A 189 -27.40 -3.35 10.48
C ASN A 189 -26.06 -2.91 9.88
N TYR A 190 -25.03 -3.74 9.99
CA TYR A 190 -23.67 -3.42 9.53
C TYR A 190 -23.55 -3.01 8.04
N PRO A 191 -24.35 -3.57 7.09
CA PRO A 191 -24.36 -3.05 5.72
C PRO A 191 -24.79 -1.58 5.60
N ASN A 192 -25.62 -1.08 6.53
CA ASN A 192 -25.99 0.34 6.58
C ASN A 192 -24.83 1.20 7.06
N ASP A 193 -23.98 0.71 7.97
CA ASP A 193 -22.78 1.42 8.42
C ASP A 193 -21.78 1.60 7.27
N VAL A 194 -21.61 0.54 6.46
CA VAL A 194 -20.82 0.61 5.21
C VAL A 194 -21.41 1.63 4.24
N LYS A 195 -22.73 1.68 4.12
CA LYS A 195 -23.41 2.64 3.25
C LYS A 195 -23.23 4.07 3.73
N ALA A 196 -23.32 4.32 5.04
CA ALA A 196 -23.09 5.63 5.63
C ALA A 196 -21.64 6.10 5.43
N LEU A 197 -20.64 5.20 5.52
CA LEU A 197 -19.26 5.53 5.17
C LEU A 197 -19.11 5.90 3.69
N GLU A 198 -19.78 5.20 2.77
CA GLU A 198 -19.80 5.55 1.35
C GLU A 198 -20.39 6.96 1.13
N ASP A 199 -21.51 7.26 1.79
CA ASP A 199 -22.19 8.54 1.65
C ASP A 199 -21.36 9.69 2.25
N PHE A 200 -20.79 9.50 3.45
CA PHE A 200 -19.81 10.41 4.04
C PHE A 200 -18.63 10.69 3.11
N SER A 201 -18.09 9.65 2.48
CA SER A 201 -16.96 9.78 1.56
C SER A 201 -17.32 10.69 0.39
N LYS A 202 -18.47 10.45 -0.24
CA LYS A 202 -18.95 11.25 -1.39
C LYS A 202 -19.27 12.69 -1.01
N GLU A 203 -19.94 12.90 0.12
CA GLU A 203 -20.32 14.23 0.60
C GLU A 203 -19.11 15.12 0.90
N ASN A 204 -18.00 14.52 1.33
CA ASN A 204 -16.76 15.23 1.64
C ASN A 204 -15.72 15.20 0.50
N GLY A 205 -16.08 14.66 -0.67
CA GLY A 205 -15.21 14.64 -1.85
C GLY A 205 -14.07 13.62 -1.78
N TYR A 206 -14.20 12.59 -0.94
CA TYR A 206 -13.28 11.47 -0.87
C TYR A 206 -13.63 10.39 -1.89
N GLU A 207 -12.61 9.67 -2.34
CA GLU A 207 -12.81 8.45 -3.11
C GLU A 207 -13.32 7.34 -2.20
N PHE A 208 -14.16 6.44 -2.72
CA PHE A 208 -14.65 5.29 -1.98
C PHE A 208 -14.61 4.03 -2.83
N VAL A 209 -14.07 2.96 -2.27
CA VAL A 209 -14.06 1.64 -2.90
C VAL A 209 -14.70 0.61 -1.99
N ASN A 210 -15.55 -0.25 -2.56
CA ASN A 210 -16.23 -1.30 -1.82
C ASN A 210 -15.76 -2.68 -2.28
N HIS A 211 -14.85 -3.25 -1.51
CA HIS A 211 -14.28 -4.56 -1.80
C HIS A 211 -15.25 -5.72 -1.57
N TRP A 212 -16.38 -5.53 -0.89
CA TRP A 212 -17.37 -6.60 -0.64
C TRP A 212 -17.91 -7.21 -1.95
N LYS A 213 -17.83 -6.48 -3.06
CA LYS A 213 -18.19 -6.96 -4.40
C LYS A 213 -17.39 -8.19 -4.85
N SER A 214 -16.22 -8.44 -4.27
CA SER A 214 -15.39 -9.61 -4.56
C SER A 214 -15.61 -10.78 -3.59
N TRP A 215 -16.43 -10.59 -2.56
CA TRP A 215 -16.71 -11.62 -1.55
C TRP A 215 -17.95 -12.42 -1.94
N PRO A 216 -18.09 -13.67 -1.46
CA PRO A 216 -19.40 -14.33 -1.44
C PRO A 216 -20.43 -13.45 -0.73
N ASP A 217 -21.70 -13.56 -1.12
CA ASP A 217 -22.80 -12.84 -0.46
C ASP A 217 -22.76 -13.11 1.05
N TYR A 218 -22.74 -12.04 1.86
CA TYR A 218 -22.70 -12.16 3.32
C TYR A 218 -23.96 -12.77 3.93
N ASN A 219 -25.03 -12.94 3.15
CA ASN A 219 -26.21 -13.72 3.53
C ASN A 219 -26.07 -15.22 3.19
N SER A 220 -25.11 -15.61 2.37
CA SER A 220 -24.80 -17.00 2.01
C SER A 220 -23.88 -17.64 3.03
N LYS A 221 -24.11 -18.92 3.35
CA LYS A 221 -23.23 -19.70 4.24
C LYS A 221 -21.81 -19.83 3.69
N GLU A 222 -21.63 -19.72 2.37
CA GLU A 222 -20.32 -19.79 1.70
C GLU A 222 -19.30 -18.80 2.27
N ILE A 223 -19.73 -17.61 2.69
CA ILE A 223 -18.81 -16.60 3.25
C ILE A 223 -18.09 -17.08 4.51
N THR A 224 -18.66 -18.05 5.23
CA THR A 224 -18.05 -18.60 6.46
C THR A 224 -16.71 -19.30 6.19
N GLU A 225 -16.40 -19.67 4.95
CA GLU A 225 -15.08 -20.20 4.57
C GLU A 225 -13.97 -19.15 4.54
N TYR A 226 -14.33 -17.86 4.52
CA TYR A 226 -13.41 -16.72 4.39
C TYR A 226 -13.25 -15.94 5.69
N LEU A 227 -14.07 -16.25 6.68
CA LEU A 227 -14.08 -15.62 7.99
C LEU A 227 -13.52 -16.58 9.04
N THR A 228 -13.08 -16.02 10.15
CA THR A 228 -12.77 -16.78 11.37
C THR A 228 -14.03 -16.98 12.20
N ASP A 229 -13.85 -17.59 13.37
CA ASP A 229 -14.87 -17.67 14.43
C ASP A 229 -15.19 -16.31 15.06
N VAL A 230 -14.28 -15.33 14.96
CA VAL A 230 -14.55 -13.94 15.32
C VAL A 230 -15.39 -13.29 14.22
N PRO A 231 -16.59 -12.74 14.52
CA PRO A 231 -17.46 -12.16 13.52
C PRO A 231 -16.77 -11.09 12.67
N GLY A 232 -16.87 -11.22 11.34
CA GLY A 232 -16.29 -10.27 10.38
C GLY A 232 -14.77 -10.32 10.24
N GLN A 233 -14.06 -11.03 11.11
CA GLN A 233 -12.61 -11.12 11.01
C GLN A 233 -12.22 -12.07 9.87
N PRO A 234 -11.53 -11.62 8.82
CA PRO A 234 -11.04 -12.47 7.75
C PRO A 234 -10.05 -13.53 8.25
N ASN A 235 -10.11 -14.71 7.64
CA ASN A 235 -9.02 -15.68 7.66
C ASN A 235 -8.08 -15.45 6.45
N GLU A 236 -7.07 -16.30 6.25
CA GLU A 236 -6.13 -16.15 5.12
C GLU A 236 -6.80 -16.08 3.73
N LYS A 237 -7.88 -16.84 3.50
CA LYS A 237 -8.66 -16.75 2.25
C LYS A 237 -9.39 -15.42 2.15
N GLY A 238 -9.95 -14.94 3.26
CA GLY A 238 -10.61 -13.62 3.32
C GLY A 238 -9.64 -12.48 3.04
N GLU A 239 -8.44 -12.51 3.63
CA GLU A 239 -7.37 -11.55 3.38
C GLU A 239 -6.96 -11.53 1.89
N GLN A 240 -6.91 -12.70 1.24
CA GLN A 240 -6.62 -12.81 -0.19
C GLN A 240 -7.73 -12.22 -1.07
N VAL A 241 -9.00 -12.47 -0.75
CA VAL A 241 -10.14 -11.89 -1.50
C VAL A 241 -10.15 -10.37 -1.37
N TRP A 242 -9.92 -9.86 -0.16
CA TRP A 242 -9.79 -8.43 0.10
C TRP A 242 -8.66 -7.82 -0.71
N ALA A 243 -7.46 -8.38 -0.58
CA ALA A 243 -6.28 -7.92 -1.32
C ALA A 243 -6.52 -7.97 -2.82
N GLY A 244 -7.13 -9.03 -3.34
CA GLY A 244 -7.39 -9.22 -4.77
C GLY A 244 -8.21 -8.08 -5.36
N PHE A 245 -9.25 -7.62 -4.66
CA PHE A 245 -10.02 -6.45 -5.09
C PHE A 245 -9.15 -5.18 -5.16
N LEU A 246 -8.36 -4.91 -4.11
CA LEU A 246 -7.53 -3.70 -4.04
C LEU A 246 -6.38 -3.75 -5.04
N ILE A 247 -5.78 -4.92 -5.24
CA ILE A 247 -4.77 -5.16 -6.28
C ILE A 247 -5.35 -4.84 -7.65
N HIS A 248 -6.55 -5.33 -7.94
CA HIS A 248 -7.21 -5.03 -9.20
C HIS A 248 -7.49 -3.54 -9.36
N TYR A 249 -7.95 -2.89 -8.29
CA TYR A 249 -8.19 -1.45 -8.29
C TYR A 249 -6.91 -0.64 -8.52
N PHE A 250 -5.81 -0.99 -7.85
CA PHE A 250 -4.56 -0.23 -7.94
C PHE A 250 -3.68 -0.58 -9.12
N THR A 251 -3.83 -1.77 -9.73
CA THR A 251 -2.88 -2.26 -10.74
C THR A 251 -3.53 -2.82 -12.01
N ASN A 252 -4.87 -2.87 -12.07
CA ASN A 252 -5.64 -3.49 -13.15
C ASN A 252 -5.21 -4.94 -13.47
N ASN A 253 -4.69 -5.66 -12.47
CA ASN A 253 -4.31 -7.08 -12.51
C ASN A 253 -5.26 -7.98 -11.72
#